data_AF-A0A067MBP9-F1
#
_entry.id   AF-A0A067MBP9-F1
#
_cell.length_a   1.000
_cell.length_b   1.000
_cell.length_c   1.000
_cell.angle_alpha   90.00
_cell.angle_beta   90.00
_cell.angle_gamma   90.00
#
_symmetry.space_group_name_H-M   'P 1'
#
loop_
_entity.id
_entity.type
_entity.pdbx_description
1 polymer ?
#
loop_
_entity_poly.entity_id
_entity_poly.type
_entity_poly.pdbx_seq_one_letter_code
_entity_poly.pdbx_strand_id
1 'polypeptide(L)'
;MVVLPIDVIFNIYRLKRHDNDLIDLSHVCRLWRDALHSYPDFWATITLDLEKSSPDVKAAYWVERAGQKPLNIYIHSRSHHLTLPAHTLDIILLQIGLVLRGCMDRWESFKIHASAPVIEHLLPLYTGHAPKLRAFEIDGLRPDTDASRLLVPLLPLFEPPSDSSRLSVSIKGYIPRFTMLSQSITRLFVVVNMDSETDLFSMDDLFGILQASPNLIEFEFHAGTTEHLAPSSFSGLITLPRLTLFHIGCTRHVEDVLPFLRLPLLESIGLLKVALGDAAMAAVWDIFESRSLLSSITIEEGDHSVFRNVLAPFHENPLTLNNVTNFFLRGGSTSVQPLVDLLTLPRVQSLMLDGAPLGSVYRLISLSPDLRDLTIQIPAYYDPAPVLVPIPTPTFIPAPIFFPSLTSLKTLNAPTVVEYVHAPQLKTLILNHSFDPSARTRGSDVFLRALVERSAPPLTVLQLHNLDVGDEVMRWWFERLPDLEDLFISFCAISDSVLSALASPPLPGQNTDHRLLPRLKRFGFQENDHVTPRGAIEFLASRASRWPMPGPKGEFDFVLTHLPRQEEAAAILSFGDFLSMRHRVLYHMNVGL
;
A
#
# COMPACT_ATOMS: atom_id res chain seq x y z
N MET A 1 14.84 -47.13 20.82
CA MET A 1 14.08 -45.87 20.66
C MET A 1 15.04 -44.72 20.88
N VAL A 2 15.20 -43.84 19.89
CA VAL A 2 15.99 -42.62 20.07
C VAL A 2 15.12 -41.64 20.87
N VAL A 3 15.54 -41.28 22.07
CA VAL A 3 14.85 -40.28 22.89
C VAL A 3 15.25 -38.91 22.35
N LEU A 4 14.28 -38.15 21.84
CA LEU A 4 14.52 -36.78 21.41
C LEU A 4 14.82 -35.90 22.64
N PRO A 5 15.88 -35.09 22.61
CA PRO A 5 16.16 -34.10 23.65
C PRO A 5 15.00 -33.10 23.83
N ILE A 6 14.77 -32.63 25.06
CA ILE A 6 13.63 -31.75 25.38
C ILE A 6 13.69 -30.39 24.68
N ASP A 7 14.90 -29.89 24.43
CA ASP A 7 15.18 -28.68 23.66
C ASP A 7 14.73 -28.82 22.20
N VAL A 8 14.87 -30.02 21.61
CA VAL A 8 14.35 -30.30 20.26
C VAL A 8 12.83 -30.28 20.27
N ILE A 9 12.19 -30.85 21.29
CA ILE A 9 10.73 -30.82 21.46
C ILE A 9 10.24 -29.37 21.60
N PHE A 10 10.91 -28.54 22.40
CA PHE A 10 10.59 -27.12 22.51
C PHE A 10 10.74 -26.37 21.20
N ASN A 11 11.79 -26.66 20.42
CA ASN A 11 11.95 -26.08 19.09
C ASN A 11 10.82 -26.49 18.14
N ILE A 12 10.34 -27.74 18.21
CA ILE A 12 9.19 -28.19 17.41
C ILE A 12 7.92 -27.42 17.82
N TYR A 13 7.68 -27.24 19.11
CA TYR A 13 6.56 -26.42 19.58
C TYR A 13 6.66 -24.96 19.11
N ARG A 14 7.85 -24.35 19.15
CA ARG A 14 8.06 -22.97 18.66
C ARG A 14 7.82 -22.80 17.16
N LEU A 15 8.02 -23.84 16.38
CA LEU A 15 7.74 -23.81 14.94
C LEU A 15 6.24 -23.86 14.62
N LYS A 16 5.41 -24.28 15.58
CA LYS A 16 3.95 -24.26 15.44
C LYS A 16 3.39 -22.93 15.91
N ARG A 17 2.57 -22.30 15.06
CA ARG A 17 1.98 -20.97 15.33
C ARG A 17 0.54 -21.03 15.86
N HIS A 18 -0.10 -22.19 15.86
CA HIS A 18 -1.52 -22.32 16.22
C HIS A 18 -1.71 -23.12 17.51
N ASP A 19 -2.57 -22.62 18.42
CA ASP A 19 -2.86 -23.25 19.72
C ASP A 19 -3.31 -24.71 19.61
N ASN A 20 -4.09 -25.04 18.58
CA ASN A 20 -4.60 -26.40 18.37
C ASN A 20 -3.45 -27.39 18.15
N ASP A 21 -2.42 -26.97 17.41
CA ASP A 21 -1.25 -27.80 17.11
C ASP A 21 -0.48 -28.17 18.39
N LEU A 22 -0.48 -27.28 19.40
CA LEU A 22 0.21 -27.54 20.67
C LEU A 22 -0.43 -28.70 21.42
N ILE A 23 -1.77 -28.72 21.48
CA ILE A 23 -2.53 -29.79 22.12
C ILE A 23 -2.33 -31.09 21.35
N ASP A 24 -2.47 -31.06 20.03
CA ASP A 24 -2.29 -32.24 19.17
C ASP A 24 -0.89 -32.85 19.33
N LEU A 25 0.16 -32.03 19.38
CA LEU A 25 1.52 -32.49 19.64
C LEU A 25 1.71 -33.06 21.06
N SER A 26 0.95 -32.58 22.06
CA SER A 26 0.99 -33.13 23.42
C SER A 26 0.41 -34.55 23.51
N HIS A 27 -0.34 -34.99 22.49
CA HIS A 27 -0.86 -36.36 22.42
C HIS A 27 0.16 -37.37 21.90
N VAL A 28 1.33 -36.95 21.40
CA VAL A 28 2.38 -37.85 20.90
C VAL A 28 2.85 -38.83 21.98
N CYS A 29 3.31 -38.32 23.13
CA CYS A 29 3.63 -39.13 24.30
C CYS A 29 3.68 -38.28 25.58
N ARG A 30 3.85 -38.94 26.74
CA ARG A 30 3.93 -38.27 28.04
C ARG A 30 5.04 -37.22 28.12
N LEU A 31 6.21 -37.48 27.54
CA LEU A 31 7.33 -36.54 27.54
C LEU A 31 6.97 -35.22 26.85
N TRP A 32 6.27 -35.27 25.72
CA TRP A 32 5.84 -34.07 24.99
C TRP A 32 4.82 -33.26 25.77
N ARG A 33 3.86 -33.95 26.39
CA ARG A 33 2.88 -33.33 27.28
C ARG A 33 3.53 -32.66 28.49
N ASP A 34 4.43 -33.36 29.17
CA ASP A 34 5.14 -32.84 30.34
C ASP A 34 6.02 -31.65 29.94
N ALA A 35 6.69 -31.72 28.78
CA ALA A 35 7.43 -30.61 28.21
C ALA A 35 6.54 -29.38 27.99
N LEU A 36 5.39 -29.55 27.32
CA LEU A 36 4.44 -28.46 27.08
C LEU A 36 3.93 -27.82 28.38
N HIS A 37 3.56 -28.63 29.38
CA HIS A 37 3.10 -28.11 30.69
C HIS A 37 4.19 -27.42 31.51
N SER A 38 5.45 -27.82 31.34
CA SER A 38 6.58 -27.26 32.09
C SER A 38 7.02 -25.87 31.62
N TYR A 39 6.53 -25.40 30.47
CA TYR A 39 7.03 -24.18 29.83
C TYR A 39 5.90 -23.13 29.66
N PRO A 40 5.79 -22.16 30.61
CA PRO A 40 4.70 -21.18 30.65
C PRO A 40 4.56 -20.30 29.40
N ASP A 41 5.65 -20.04 28.66
CA ASP A 41 5.59 -19.16 27.49
C ASP A 41 4.71 -19.73 26.36
N PHE A 42 4.54 -21.06 26.28
CA PHE A 42 3.62 -21.67 25.31
C PHE A 42 2.15 -21.36 25.60
N TRP A 43 1.85 -20.95 26.83
CA TRP A 43 0.49 -20.64 27.29
C TRP A 43 0.25 -19.13 27.39
N ALA A 44 1.28 -18.32 27.22
CA ALA A 44 1.22 -16.85 27.28
C ALA A 44 0.37 -16.24 26.15
N THR A 45 0.24 -16.95 25.02
CA THR A 45 -0.67 -16.57 23.94
C THR A 45 -1.99 -17.33 24.08
N ILE A 46 -3.08 -16.58 24.21
CA ILE A 46 -4.41 -17.12 24.46
C ILE A 46 -5.31 -16.76 23.27
N THR A 47 -5.60 -17.75 22.41
CA THR A 47 -6.57 -17.54 21.32
C THR A 47 -7.93 -18.12 21.70
N LEU A 48 -8.96 -17.29 21.79
CA LEU A 48 -10.33 -17.68 22.11
C LEU A 48 -11.19 -17.57 20.87
N ASP A 49 -11.73 -18.71 20.44
CA ASP A 49 -12.71 -18.80 19.35
C ASP A 49 -14.09 -18.96 19.98
N LEU A 50 -14.93 -17.93 19.86
CA LEU A 50 -16.24 -17.90 20.53
C LEU A 50 -17.24 -18.90 19.93
N GLU A 51 -16.94 -19.49 18.78
CA GLU A 51 -17.76 -20.52 18.14
C GLU A 51 -17.41 -21.94 18.61
N LYS A 52 -16.26 -22.12 19.25
CA LYS A 52 -15.86 -23.42 19.79
C LYS A 52 -16.55 -23.70 21.11
N SER A 53 -16.62 -24.98 21.47
CA SER A 53 -17.15 -25.41 22.76
C SER A 53 -16.27 -24.93 23.91
N SER A 54 -16.89 -24.30 24.92
CA SER A 54 -16.27 -23.93 26.21
C SER A 54 -15.03 -23.02 26.13
N PRO A 55 -15.11 -21.87 25.43
CA PRO A 55 -13.99 -20.92 25.34
C PRO A 55 -13.59 -20.31 26.69
N ASP A 56 -14.52 -20.25 27.65
CA ASP A 56 -14.31 -19.86 29.04
C ASP A 56 -13.39 -20.83 29.79
N VAL A 57 -13.62 -22.14 29.65
CA VAL A 57 -12.78 -23.19 30.25
C VAL A 57 -11.37 -23.14 29.65
N LYS A 58 -11.29 -22.91 28.33
CA LYS A 58 -10.01 -22.68 27.65
C LYS A 58 -9.31 -21.45 28.22
N ALA A 59 -9.99 -20.31 28.35
CA ALA A 59 -9.39 -19.10 28.90
C ALA A 59 -8.81 -19.35 30.31
N ALA A 60 -9.59 -19.97 31.21
CA ALA A 60 -9.17 -20.24 32.58
C ALA A 60 -7.92 -21.13 32.63
N TYR A 61 -7.94 -22.22 31.86
CA TYR A 61 -6.81 -23.15 31.80
C TYR A 61 -5.54 -22.51 31.25
N TRP A 62 -5.63 -21.70 30.18
CA TRP A 62 -4.47 -21.05 29.59
C TRP A 62 -3.89 -19.98 30.53
N VAL A 63 -4.75 -19.17 31.17
CA VAL A 63 -4.34 -18.16 32.16
C VAL A 63 -3.61 -18.79 33.34
N GLU A 64 -4.07 -19.94 33.83
CA GLU A 64 -3.43 -20.68 34.91
C GLU A 64 -2.04 -21.18 34.48
N ARG A 65 -1.95 -21.83 33.32
CA ARG A 65 -0.69 -22.41 32.80
C ARG A 65 0.36 -21.38 32.41
N ALA A 66 -0.06 -20.19 31.97
CA ALA A 66 0.84 -19.09 31.69
C ALA A 66 1.56 -18.57 32.95
N GLY A 67 1.06 -18.87 34.15
CA GLY A 67 1.65 -18.41 35.40
C GLY A 67 1.76 -16.89 35.42
N GLN A 68 2.92 -16.33 35.76
CA GLN A 68 3.14 -14.87 35.84
C GLN A 68 3.62 -14.22 34.53
N LYS A 69 3.55 -14.94 33.41
CA LYS A 69 4.04 -14.42 32.14
C LYS A 69 3.14 -13.31 31.59
N PRO A 70 3.70 -12.32 30.86
CA PRO A 70 2.91 -11.39 30.07
C PRO A 70 2.01 -12.14 29.08
N LEU A 71 0.79 -11.65 28.88
CA LEU A 71 -0.22 -12.33 28.07
C LEU A 71 -0.48 -11.62 26.76
N ASN A 72 -0.62 -12.40 25.69
CA ASN A 72 -1.11 -11.98 24.39
C ASN A 72 -2.47 -12.63 24.15
N ILE A 73 -3.54 -11.87 24.24
CA ILE A 73 -4.91 -12.38 24.17
C ILE A 73 -5.50 -12.00 22.82
N TYR A 74 -6.07 -12.99 22.12
CA TYR A 74 -6.79 -12.81 20.89
C TYR A 74 -8.16 -13.48 20.97
N ILE A 75 -9.22 -12.69 20.94
CA ILE A 75 -10.61 -13.16 20.91
C ILE A 75 -11.13 -12.99 19.49
N HIS A 76 -11.70 -14.04 18.89
CA HIS A 76 -12.33 -13.92 17.59
C HIS A 76 -13.66 -14.67 17.46
N SER A 77 -14.51 -14.17 16.57
CA SER A 77 -15.77 -14.79 16.12
C SER A 77 -15.78 -14.73 14.59
N ARG A 78 -16.03 -15.83 13.89
CA ARG A 78 -15.95 -15.90 12.42
C ARG A 78 -17.28 -15.58 11.74
N SER A 79 -18.38 -15.83 12.43
CA SER A 79 -19.73 -15.71 11.93
C SER A 79 -20.37 -14.41 12.38
N HIS A 80 -21.06 -13.75 11.44
CA HIS A 80 -21.99 -12.66 11.73
C HIS A 80 -23.21 -13.16 12.53
N HIS A 81 -23.52 -14.45 12.41
CA HIS A 81 -24.63 -15.09 13.10
C HIS A 81 -24.07 -16.21 13.99
N LEU A 82 -23.83 -15.87 15.26
CA LEU A 82 -23.58 -16.90 16.25
C LEU A 82 -24.82 -17.78 16.33
N THR A 83 -24.67 -19.08 16.09
CA THR A 83 -25.76 -20.06 16.14
C THR A 83 -26.20 -20.36 17.58
N LEU A 84 -25.45 -19.86 18.56
CA LEU A 84 -25.77 -19.99 19.98
C LEU A 84 -26.96 -19.12 20.36
N PRO A 85 -27.88 -19.61 21.21
CA PRO A 85 -28.90 -18.77 21.82
C PRO A 85 -28.27 -17.58 22.56
N ALA A 86 -28.84 -16.38 22.42
CA ALA A 86 -28.29 -15.14 23.01
C ALA A 86 -27.92 -15.27 24.50
N HIS A 87 -28.81 -15.85 25.31
CA HIS A 87 -28.56 -16.08 26.75
C HIS A 87 -27.35 -16.99 27.03
N THR A 88 -27.09 -17.98 26.16
CA THR A 88 -25.95 -18.88 26.31
C THR A 88 -24.65 -18.13 26.00
N LEU A 89 -24.68 -17.29 24.96
CA LEU A 89 -23.56 -16.42 24.61
C LEU A 89 -23.24 -15.45 25.76
N ASP A 90 -24.23 -14.79 26.35
CA ASP A 90 -24.02 -13.84 27.45
C ASP A 90 -23.31 -14.49 28.66
N ILE A 91 -23.70 -15.71 29.01
CA ILE A 91 -23.07 -16.47 30.11
C ILE A 91 -21.60 -16.76 29.76
N ILE A 92 -21.33 -17.20 28.53
CA ILE A 92 -19.97 -17.50 28.07
C ILE A 92 -19.11 -16.22 28.08
N LEU A 93 -19.63 -15.12 27.54
CA LEU A 93 -18.93 -13.83 27.49
C LEU A 93 -18.65 -13.30 28.90
N LEU A 94 -19.60 -13.45 29.83
CA LEU A 94 -19.42 -13.08 31.23
C LEU A 94 -18.30 -13.91 31.89
N GLN A 95 -18.29 -15.22 31.67
CA GLN A 95 -17.28 -16.12 32.24
C GLN A 95 -15.88 -15.83 31.69
N ILE A 96 -15.74 -15.66 30.37
CA ILE A 96 -14.48 -15.21 29.75
C ILE A 96 -14.06 -13.87 30.34
N GLY A 97 -15.00 -12.92 30.42
CA GLY A 97 -14.79 -11.59 30.98
C GLY A 97 -14.18 -11.63 32.38
N LEU A 98 -14.77 -12.41 33.28
CA LEU A 98 -14.30 -12.59 34.65
C LEU A 98 -12.89 -13.20 34.72
N VAL A 99 -12.62 -14.23 33.91
CA VAL A 99 -11.31 -14.89 33.87
C VAL A 99 -10.23 -13.92 33.40
N LEU A 100 -10.45 -13.26 32.27
CA LEU A 100 -9.44 -12.38 31.67
C LEU A 100 -9.26 -11.09 32.48
N ARG A 101 -10.32 -10.57 33.09
CA ARG A 101 -10.24 -9.43 34.03
C ARG A 101 -9.28 -9.73 35.19
N GLY A 102 -9.29 -10.97 35.68
CA GLY A 102 -8.42 -11.41 36.79
C GLY A 102 -6.92 -11.42 36.48
N CYS A 103 -6.51 -11.25 35.21
CA CYS A 103 -5.11 -11.26 34.79
C CYS A 103 -4.69 -10.03 33.96
N MET A 104 -5.48 -8.94 34.02
CA MET A 104 -5.21 -7.69 33.27
C MET A 104 -3.86 -7.05 33.59
N ASP A 105 -3.34 -7.24 34.80
CA ASP A 105 -2.01 -6.78 35.23
C ASP A 105 -0.86 -7.37 34.39
N ARG A 106 -1.14 -8.48 33.69
CA ARG A 106 -0.19 -9.19 32.83
C ARG A 106 -0.41 -8.96 31.35
N TRP A 107 -1.46 -8.27 30.93
CA TRP A 107 -1.74 -8.10 29.50
C TRP A 107 -0.64 -7.29 28.83
N GLU A 108 -0.03 -7.84 27.78
CA GLU A 108 0.93 -7.15 26.92
C GLU A 108 0.28 -6.78 25.58
N SER A 109 -0.53 -7.69 25.03
CA SER A 109 -1.36 -7.43 23.85
C SER A 109 -2.77 -7.98 24.06
N PHE A 110 -3.77 -7.21 23.65
CA PHE A 110 -5.16 -7.60 23.70
C PHE A 110 -5.86 -7.24 22.39
N LYS A 111 -6.45 -8.25 21.73
CA LYS A 111 -7.07 -8.12 20.43
C LYS A 111 -8.45 -8.76 20.42
N ILE A 112 -9.47 -8.07 19.92
CA ILE A 112 -10.81 -8.63 19.68
C ILE A 112 -11.18 -8.43 18.22
N HIS A 113 -11.58 -9.52 17.54
CA HIS A 113 -12.15 -9.50 16.20
C HIS A 113 -13.50 -10.22 16.21
N ALA A 114 -14.59 -9.47 16.44
CA ALA A 114 -15.92 -10.05 16.64
C ALA A 114 -17.02 -9.13 16.12
N SER A 115 -18.27 -9.62 16.13
CA SER A 115 -19.44 -8.81 15.79
C SER A 115 -19.67 -7.72 16.84
N ALA A 116 -20.40 -6.68 16.43
CA ALA A 116 -20.55 -5.51 17.28
C ALA A 116 -21.17 -5.78 18.67
N PRO A 117 -22.25 -6.58 18.77
CA PRO A 117 -22.83 -6.94 20.05
C PRO A 117 -21.84 -7.63 20.99
N VAL A 118 -21.00 -8.54 20.48
CA VAL A 118 -20.04 -9.28 21.31
C VAL A 118 -19.03 -8.34 21.95
N ILE A 119 -18.48 -7.40 21.18
CA ILE A 119 -17.50 -6.42 21.64
C ILE A 119 -18.14 -5.51 22.70
N GLU A 120 -19.36 -5.04 22.48
CA GLU A 120 -20.11 -4.20 23.41
C GLU A 120 -20.43 -4.91 24.73
N HIS A 121 -20.66 -6.22 24.71
CA HIS A 121 -20.87 -7.01 25.93
C HIS A 121 -19.55 -7.27 26.68
N LEU A 122 -18.45 -7.51 25.95
CA LEU A 122 -17.17 -7.86 26.56
C LEU A 122 -16.42 -6.67 27.16
N LEU A 123 -16.37 -5.52 26.46
CA LEU A 123 -15.52 -4.40 26.89
C LEU A 123 -15.85 -3.86 28.29
N PRO A 124 -17.12 -3.68 28.69
CA PRO A 124 -17.45 -3.25 30.05
C PRO A 124 -16.89 -4.18 31.14
N LEU A 125 -16.77 -5.48 30.83
CA LEU A 125 -16.20 -6.48 31.75
C LEU A 125 -14.70 -6.28 31.96
N TYR A 126 -14.01 -5.63 31.02
CA TYR A 126 -12.58 -5.33 31.08
C TYR A 126 -12.27 -3.97 31.71
N THR A 127 -13.10 -3.51 32.64
CA THR A 127 -12.82 -2.30 33.42
C THR A 127 -11.75 -2.60 34.49
N GLY A 128 -10.56 -2.02 34.33
CA GLY A 128 -9.45 -2.22 35.26
C GLY A 128 -8.11 -1.67 34.79
N HIS A 129 -7.05 -1.95 35.56
CA HIS A 129 -5.68 -1.56 35.24
C HIS A 129 -4.98 -2.62 34.40
N ALA A 130 -4.42 -2.21 33.26
CA ALA A 130 -3.59 -3.05 32.38
C ALA A 130 -2.19 -2.42 32.19
N PRO A 131 -1.36 -2.36 33.25
CA PRO A 131 -0.09 -1.62 33.28
C PRO A 131 0.95 -2.05 32.24
N LYS A 132 0.89 -3.30 31.77
CA LYS A 132 1.86 -3.85 30.80
C LYS A 132 1.35 -3.78 29.36
N LEU A 133 0.15 -3.24 29.13
CA LEU A 133 -0.48 -3.26 27.82
C LEU A 133 0.27 -2.35 26.85
N ARG A 134 0.70 -2.93 25.74
CA ARG A 134 1.45 -2.26 24.66
C ARG A 134 0.66 -2.21 23.36
N ALA A 135 -0.23 -3.17 23.14
CA ALA A 135 -1.06 -3.22 21.95
C ALA A 135 -2.51 -3.56 22.29
N PHE A 136 -3.44 -2.72 21.85
CA PHE A 136 -4.88 -2.90 22.00
C PHE A 136 -5.55 -2.79 20.62
N GLU A 137 -6.20 -3.86 20.18
CA GLU A 137 -6.83 -3.91 18.86
C GLU A 137 -8.30 -4.35 18.98
N ILE A 138 -9.18 -3.60 18.32
CA ILE A 138 -10.59 -3.94 18.18
C ILE A 138 -10.91 -3.89 16.70
N ASP A 139 -11.40 -4.99 16.16
CA ASP A 139 -11.86 -5.10 14.78
C ASP A 139 -13.33 -5.56 14.79
N GLY A 140 -14.23 -4.59 14.59
CA GLY A 140 -15.66 -4.84 14.50
C GLY A 140 -16.03 -5.41 13.15
N LEU A 141 -16.49 -6.67 13.13
CA LEU A 141 -17.11 -7.25 11.95
C LEU A 141 -18.44 -6.53 11.70
N ARG A 142 -18.49 -5.72 10.63
CA ARG A 142 -19.67 -5.02 10.06
C ARG A 142 -20.76 -4.65 11.09
N PRO A 143 -20.79 -3.39 11.58
CA PRO A 143 -21.89 -2.95 12.43
C PRO A 143 -23.21 -3.08 11.65
N ASP A 144 -24.20 -3.76 12.25
CA ASP A 144 -25.39 -4.22 11.52
C ASP A 144 -26.36 -3.08 11.18
N THR A 145 -26.20 -1.87 11.72
CA THR A 145 -26.86 -0.64 11.21
C THR A 145 -26.39 0.65 11.87
N ASP A 146 -25.84 0.60 13.09
CA ASP A 146 -25.44 1.80 13.83
C ASP A 146 -23.96 1.76 14.27
N ALA A 147 -23.18 2.78 13.90
CA ALA A 147 -21.81 3.02 14.33
C ALA A 147 -21.82 3.38 15.82
N SER A 148 -21.76 2.34 16.66
CA SER A 148 -21.82 2.54 18.09
C SER A 148 -20.55 3.21 18.61
N ARG A 149 -20.76 4.05 19.62
CA ARG A 149 -19.67 4.75 20.29
C ARG A 149 -19.12 3.84 21.37
N LEU A 150 -17.87 3.45 21.21
CA LEU A 150 -17.25 2.42 22.00
C LEU A 150 -16.55 3.01 23.21
N LEU A 151 -17.12 2.82 24.40
CA LEU A 151 -16.42 3.16 25.63
C LEU A 151 -15.26 2.20 25.85
N VAL A 152 -14.04 2.72 25.96
CA VAL A 152 -12.85 1.91 26.28
C VAL A 152 -12.52 2.11 27.76
N PRO A 153 -12.88 1.18 28.67
CA PRO A 153 -12.83 1.39 30.12
C PRO A 153 -11.49 0.96 30.74
N LEU A 154 -10.39 1.10 30.01
CA LEU A 154 -9.07 0.73 30.49
C LEU A 154 -8.42 1.89 31.25
N LEU A 155 -7.84 1.60 32.41
CA LEU A 155 -7.13 2.58 33.23
C LEU A 155 -5.64 2.58 32.87
N PRO A 156 -5.03 3.77 32.67
CA PRO A 156 -3.64 3.91 32.27
C PRO A 156 -2.70 3.53 33.42
N LEU A 157 -1.42 3.38 33.07
CA LEU A 157 -0.33 3.42 34.05
C LEU A 157 -0.14 4.88 34.49
N PHE A 158 -0.04 5.13 35.80
CA PHE A 158 0.17 6.47 36.35
C PHE A 158 1.58 7.04 36.08
N GLU A 159 2.52 6.20 35.66
CA GLU A 159 3.90 6.64 35.42
C GLU A 159 4.04 7.33 34.05
N PRO A 160 4.77 8.47 33.99
CA PRO A 160 5.01 9.16 32.74
C PRO A 160 5.68 8.20 31.75
N PRO A 161 5.25 8.18 30.49
CA PRO A 161 5.71 7.19 29.53
C PRO A 161 7.22 7.33 29.33
N SER A 162 7.98 6.38 29.88
CA SER A 162 9.33 6.12 29.40
C SER A 162 9.25 5.72 27.93
N ASP A 163 10.33 5.87 27.16
CA ASP A 163 10.36 5.44 25.76
C ASP A 163 9.98 3.96 25.56
N SER A 164 10.04 3.15 26.63
CA SER A 164 9.68 1.73 26.63
C SER A 164 8.19 1.40 26.79
N SER A 165 7.33 2.39 27.11
CA SER A 165 5.89 2.19 27.38
C SER A 165 5.02 2.87 26.32
N ARG A 166 5.20 2.51 25.06
CA ARG A 166 4.37 2.99 23.94
C ARG A 166 3.14 2.11 23.79
N LEU A 167 1.96 2.63 24.13
CA LEU A 167 0.69 1.97 23.84
C LEU A 167 0.26 2.31 22.41
N SER A 168 0.00 1.26 21.64
CA SER A 168 -0.61 1.32 20.30
C SER A 168 -2.04 0.83 20.38
N VAL A 169 -2.97 1.65 19.87
CA VAL A 169 -4.40 1.36 19.82
C VAL A 169 -4.85 1.33 18.37
N SER A 170 -5.54 0.26 17.97
CA SER A 170 -6.13 0.10 16.64
C SER A 170 -7.61 -0.25 16.79
N ILE A 171 -8.50 0.56 16.23
CA ILE A 171 -9.95 0.39 16.39
C ILE A 171 -10.60 0.50 15.01
N LYS A 172 -11.24 -0.57 14.55
CA LYS A 172 -11.92 -0.64 13.26
C LYS A 172 -13.40 -0.93 13.46
N GLY A 173 -14.25 -0.23 12.71
CA GLY A 173 -15.70 -0.34 12.78
C GLY A 173 -16.36 0.43 13.92
N TYR A 174 -15.60 1.23 14.69
CA TYR A 174 -16.12 1.95 15.86
C TYR A 174 -15.56 3.35 16.02
N ILE A 175 -16.31 4.17 16.75
CA ILE A 175 -15.87 5.49 17.22
C ILE A 175 -15.43 5.35 18.68
N PRO A 176 -14.11 5.37 18.97
CA PRO A 176 -13.66 5.22 20.34
C PRO A 176 -13.98 6.43 21.21
N ARG A 177 -14.49 6.15 22.40
CA ARG A 177 -14.56 7.09 23.52
C ARG A 177 -13.58 6.62 24.58
N PHE A 178 -12.40 7.23 24.55
CA PHE A 178 -11.40 6.95 25.57
C PHE A 178 -11.80 7.63 26.88
N THR A 179 -11.64 6.87 27.96
CA THR A 179 -11.81 7.39 29.33
C THR A 179 -10.44 7.84 29.84
N MET A 180 -9.77 7.02 30.65
CA MET A 180 -8.48 7.36 31.26
C MET A 180 -7.29 6.85 30.44
N LEU A 181 -7.46 5.79 29.62
CA LEU A 181 -6.41 5.17 28.80
C LEU A 181 -5.65 6.18 27.92
N SER A 182 -6.33 7.25 27.55
CA SER A 182 -5.96 8.16 26.47
C SER A 182 -4.62 8.85 26.67
N GLN A 183 -4.20 9.10 27.91
CA GLN A 183 -2.90 9.71 28.20
C GLN A 183 -1.71 8.80 27.88
N SER A 184 -1.89 7.47 27.86
CA SER A 184 -0.83 6.52 27.53
C SER A 184 -0.74 6.22 26.03
N ILE A 185 -1.76 6.59 25.24
CA ILE A 185 -1.82 6.30 23.81
C ILE A 185 -0.76 7.12 23.08
N THR A 186 0.13 6.43 22.38
CA THR A 186 1.19 7.04 21.56
C THR A 186 0.98 6.79 20.07
N ARG A 187 0.30 5.69 19.71
CA ARG A 187 -0.07 5.37 18.34
C ARG A 187 -1.55 5.04 18.31
N LEU A 188 -2.28 5.71 17.43
CA LEU A 188 -3.71 5.50 17.29
C LEU A 188 -4.08 5.34 15.83
N PHE A 189 -4.68 4.20 15.51
CA PHE A 189 -5.23 3.87 14.20
C PHE A 189 -6.74 3.67 14.34
N VAL A 190 -7.54 4.48 13.66
CA VAL A 190 -9.00 4.38 13.71
C VAL A 190 -9.55 4.26 12.29
N VAL A 191 -10.33 3.20 12.05
CA VAL A 191 -11.06 3.01 10.79
C VAL A 191 -12.54 2.93 11.10
N VAL A 192 -13.31 3.89 10.61
CA VAL A 192 -14.76 3.92 10.72
C VAL A 192 -15.34 3.52 9.37
N ASN A 193 -15.80 2.28 9.24
CA ASN A 193 -16.48 1.84 8.03
C ASN A 193 -17.95 2.29 8.11
N MET A 194 -18.31 3.24 7.27
CA MET A 194 -19.68 3.75 7.14
C MET A 194 -20.25 3.24 5.84
N ASP A 195 -20.94 2.10 5.88
CA ASP A 195 -21.66 1.56 4.73
C ASP A 195 -23.14 2.05 4.72
N SER A 196 -23.65 2.58 5.84
CA SER A 196 -25.03 3.04 6.01
C SER A 196 -25.12 4.57 5.99
N GLU A 197 -26.15 5.11 5.31
CA GLU A 197 -26.46 6.56 5.32
C GLU A 197 -26.92 7.07 6.69
N THR A 198 -27.27 6.17 7.61
CA THR A 198 -27.86 6.48 8.91
C THR A 198 -26.82 6.83 9.98
N ASP A 199 -25.55 6.49 9.75
CA ASP A 199 -24.51 6.68 10.74
C ASP A 199 -23.77 8.01 10.58
N LEU A 200 -23.93 8.86 11.59
CA LEU A 200 -23.31 10.18 11.65
C LEU A 200 -22.13 10.15 12.61
N PHE A 201 -20.94 9.83 12.10
CA PHE A 201 -19.69 10.19 12.75
C PHE A 201 -19.63 11.72 12.82
N SER A 202 -19.66 12.31 14.01
CA SER A 202 -19.49 13.76 14.14
C SER A 202 -18.01 14.11 14.17
N MET A 203 -17.64 15.27 13.63
CA MET A 203 -16.29 15.81 13.84
C MET A 203 -15.99 16.07 15.31
N ASP A 204 -17.02 16.30 16.14
CA ASP A 204 -16.86 16.38 17.59
C ASP A 204 -16.33 15.07 18.20
N ASP A 205 -16.67 13.92 17.61
CA ASP A 205 -16.12 12.63 18.04
C ASP A 205 -14.61 12.54 17.71
N LEU A 206 -14.18 13.03 16.53
CA LEU A 206 -12.76 13.13 16.18
C LEU A 206 -12.00 14.02 17.16
N PHE A 207 -12.56 15.20 17.46
CA PHE A 207 -11.95 16.13 18.41
C PHE A 207 -11.88 15.54 19.81
N GLY A 208 -12.93 14.85 20.26
CA GLY A 208 -12.91 14.11 21.52
C GLY A 208 -11.77 13.09 21.58
N ILE A 209 -11.55 12.35 20.49
CA ILE A 209 -10.45 11.37 20.38
C ILE A 209 -9.07 12.05 20.51
N LEU A 210 -8.86 13.15 19.77
CA LEU A 210 -7.60 13.87 19.75
C LEU A 210 -7.33 14.59 21.10
N GLN A 211 -8.35 15.22 21.69
CA GLN A 211 -8.25 15.86 23.00
C GLN A 211 -7.97 14.86 24.12
N ALA A 212 -8.56 13.67 24.04
CA ALA A 212 -8.30 12.62 25.02
C ALA A 212 -6.82 12.20 24.96
N SER A 213 -6.16 12.25 23.79
CA SER A 213 -4.87 11.61 23.54
C SER A 213 -3.73 12.62 23.29
N PRO A 214 -3.31 13.44 24.28
CA PRO A 214 -2.33 14.51 24.08
C PRO A 214 -0.90 14.01 23.79
N ASN A 215 -0.60 12.74 24.09
CA ASN A 215 0.72 12.14 23.94
C ASN A 215 0.92 11.38 22.61
N LEU A 216 0.01 11.56 21.64
CA LEU A 216 0.10 10.93 20.33
C LEU A 216 1.40 11.31 19.60
N ILE A 217 2.03 10.29 19.02
CA ILE A 217 3.22 10.35 18.16
C ILE A 217 2.81 10.03 16.72
N GLU A 218 1.96 9.01 16.55
CA GLU A 218 1.39 8.59 15.27
C GLU A 218 -0.13 8.55 15.37
N PHE A 219 -0.81 9.20 14.43
CA PHE A 219 -2.26 9.20 14.33
C PHE A 219 -2.66 8.91 12.90
N GLU A 220 -3.49 7.88 12.73
CA GLU A 220 -4.07 7.48 11.45
C GLU A 220 -5.58 7.34 11.63
N PHE A 221 -6.34 8.04 10.80
CA PHE A 221 -7.80 8.03 10.84
C PHE A 221 -8.37 7.85 9.44
N HIS A 222 -9.26 6.90 9.24
CA HIS A 222 -10.00 6.70 8.00
C HIS A 222 -11.48 6.56 8.31
N ALA A 223 -12.35 7.39 7.72
CA ALA A 223 -13.79 7.25 7.87
C ALA A 223 -14.49 7.14 6.53
N GLY A 224 -15.38 6.19 6.30
CA GLY A 224 -16.16 6.09 5.06
C GLY A 224 -16.82 7.43 4.67
N THR A 225 -16.89 7.73 3.37
CA THR A 225 -17.42 9.00 2.88
C THR A 225 -18.94 9.06 3.07
N THR A 226 -19.41 9.81 4.07
CA THR A 226 -20.83 10.18 4.16
C THR A 226 -21.02 11.60 3.59
N GLU A 227 -22.11 11.82 2.87
CA GLU A 227 -22.37 13.11 2.20
C GLU A 227 -22.86 14.21 3.15
N HIS A 228 -23.22 13.85 4.38
CA HIS A 228 -24.06 14.67 5.26
C HIS A 228 -23.51 14.77 6.68
N LEU A 229 -22.26 15.20 6.85
CA LEU A 229 -21.79 15.55 8.19
C LEU A 229 -22.29 16.93 8.58
N ALA A 230 -22.88 17.02 9.78
CA ALA A 230 -23.19 18.29 10.39
C ALA A 230 -21.90 19.06 10.68
N PRO A 231 -21.88 20.40 10.54
CA PRO A 231 -20.73 21.20 10.88
C PRO A 231 -20.33 20.99 12.35
N SER A 232 -19.03 21.02 12.60
CA SER A 232 -18.46 20.91 13.94
C SER A 232 -18.99 21.99 14.88
N SER A 233 -19.30 21.62 16.13
CA SER A 233 -19.61 22.58 17.20
C SER A 233 -18.36 23.02 17.98
N PHE A 234 -17.22 22.39 17.70
CA PHE A 234 -15.95 22.63 18.35
C PHE A 234 -15.39 24.01 18.03
N SER A 235 -15.03 24.77 19.06
CA SER A 235 -14.42 26.11 18.97
C SER A 235 -13.03 26.20 19.63
N GLY A 236 -12.47 25.06 20.06
CA GLY A 236 -11.20 25.01 20.77
C GLY A 236 -10.00 24.85 19.85
N LEU A 237 -8.80 24.83 20.44
CA LEU A 237 -7.56 24.50 19.75
C LEU A 237 -6.99 23.22 20.36
N ILE A 238 -6.62 22.25 19.53
CA ILE A 238 -6.01 20.99 19.97
C ILE A 238 -4.53 21.03 19.65
N THR A 239 -3.71 20.96 20.70
CA THR A 239 -2.25 20.88 20.56
C THR A 239 -1.80 19.46 20.80
N LEU A 240 -1.12 18.88 19.81
CA LEU A 240 -0.54 17.54 19.89
C LEU A 240 0.98 17.69 19.81
N PRO A 241 1.64 17.98 20.96
CA PRO A 241 3.03 18.45 20.98
C PRO A 241 4.05 17.40 20.52
N ARG A 242 3.67 16.11 20.53
CA ARG A 242 4.54 14.98 20.20
C ARG A 242 4.22 14.34 18.85
N LEU A 243 3.20 14.83 18.15
CA LEU A 243 2.72 14.18 16.95
C LEU A 243 3.69 14.42 15.79
N THR A 244 4.25 13.32 15.29
CA THR A 244 5.20 13.29 14.17
C THR A 244 4.56 12.80 12.88
N LEU A 245 3.58 11.90 12.96
CA LEU A 245 2.83 11.38 11.82
C LEU A 245 1.34 11.65 12.01
N PHE A 246 0.74 12.37 11.07
CA PHE A 246 -0.70 12.66 11.05
C PHE A 246 -1.29 12.27 9.70
N HIS A 247 -2.02 11.16 9.66
CA HIS A 247 -2.75 10.73 8.48
C HIS A 247 -4.25 10.77 8.76
N ILE A 248 -5.00 11.43 7.90
CA ILE A 248 -6.46 11.51 7.97
C ILE A 248 -7.01 11.23 6.59
N GLY A 249 -8.06 10.42 6.51
CA GLY A 249 -8.66 10.08 5.23
C GLY A 249 -10.17 9.93 5.22
N CYS A 250 -10.70 10.08 4.00
CA CYS A 250 -12.09 9.93 3.60
C CYS A 250 -13.07 10.88 4.31
N THR A 251 -12.59 12.05 4.78
CA THR A 251 -13.44 13.11 5.33
C THR A 251 -13.66 14.20 4.26
N ARG A 252 -14.91 14.46 3.86
CA ARG A 252 -15.25 15.65 3.04
C ARG A 252 -14.98 16.96 3.78
N HIS A 253 -14.85 16.87 5.10
CA HIS A 253 -14.82 17.97 6.05
C HIS A 253 -13.42 18.12 6.67
N VAL A 254 -12.35 17.82 5.94
CA VAL A 254 -10.98 18.03 6.44
C VAL A 254 -10.72 19.52 6.75
N GLU A 255 -11.43 20.41 6.04
CA GLU A 255 -11.52 21.86 6.32
C GLU A 255 -12.02 22.18 7.72
N ASP A 256 -12.87 21.34 8.30
CA ASP A 256 -13.39 21.53 9.64
C ASP A 256 -12.43 21.02 10.72
N VAL A 257 -11.34 20.35 10.36
CA VAL A 257 -10.42 19.71 11.32
C VAL A 257 -9.08 20.45 11.41
N LEU A 258 -8.42 20.63 10.26
CA LEU A 258 -7.05 21.15 10.20
C LEU A 258 -6.84 22.51 10.88
N PRO A 259 -7.75 23.51 10.75
CA PRO A 259 -7.57 24.81 11.41
C PRO A 259 -7.45 24.74 12.94
N PHE A 260 -8.00 23.69 13.55
CA PHE A 260 -8.03 23.52 15.00
C PHE A 260 -6.80 22.77 15.54
N LEU A 261 -5.89 22.30 14.68
CA LEU A 261 -4.74 21.50 15.09
C LEU A 261 -3.44 22.32 15.18
N ARG A 262 -2.69 22.12 16.27
CA ARG A 262 -1.30 22.57 16.43
C ARG A 262 -0.38 21.37 16.56
N LEU A 263 0.44 21.17 15.54
CA LEU A 263 1.26 19.97 15.34
C LEU A 263 2.76 20.34 15.26
N PRO A 264 3.39 20.88 16.32
CA PRO A 264 4.72 21.52 16.22
C PRO A 264 5.85 20.59 15.78
N LEU A 265 5.75 19.29 16.04
CA LEU A 265 6.77 18.28 15.69
C LEU A 265 6.38 17.44 14.46
N LEU A 266 5.46 17.93 13.63
CA LEU A 266 4.98 17.17 12.48
C LEU A 266 6.08 16.93 11.45
N GLU A 267 6.36 15.65 11.18
CA GLU A 267 7.34 15.19 10.19
C GLU A 267 6.67 14.59 8.95
N SER A 268 5.49 13.98 9.10
CA SER A 268 4.71 13.38 8.02
C SER A 268 3.23 13.73 8.12
N ILE A 269 2.67 14.18 6.99
CA ILE A 269 1.23 14.42 6.84
C ILE A 269 0.66 13.62 5.68
N GLY A 270 -0.46 12.95 5.91
CA GLY A 270 -1.22 12.20 4.92
C GLY A 270 -2.67 12.65 4.90
N LEU A 271 -3.17 13.14 3.76
CA LEU A 271 -4.57 13.51 3.56
C LEU A 271 -5.13 12.58 2.50
N LEU A 272 -5.83 11.52 2.88
CA LEU A 272 -6.15 10.40 2.00
C LEU A 272 -7.61 10.39 1.56
N LYS A 273 -7.91 10.46 0.27
CA LYS A 273 -9.27 10.57 -0.28
C LYS A 273 -10.07 11.75 0.33
N VAL A 274 -9.43 12.89 0.55
CA VAL A 274 -10.06 14.08 1.13
C VAL A 274 -10.58 15.02 0.04
N ALA A 275 -11.59 15.84 0.34
CA ALA A 275 -11.97 16.97 -0.50
C ALA A 275 -11.23 18.22 -0.01
N LEU A 276 -10.43 18.84 -0.87
CA LEU A 276 -9.66 20.04 -0.53
C LEU A 276 -10.37 21.30 -1.03
N GLY A 277 -11.35 21.78 -0.24
CA GLY A 277 -11.95 23.10 -0.42
C GLY A 277 -10.98 24.24 -0.06
N ASP A 278 -11.39 25.49 -0.31
CA ASP A 278 -10.56 26.68 -0.05
C ASP A 278 -10.08 26.76 1.41
N ALA A 279 -10.97 26.45 2.37
CA ALA A 279 -10.65 26.47 3.79
C ALA A 279 -9.66 25.35 4.19
N ALA A 280 -9.84 24.14 3.63
CA ALA A 280 -8.88 23.06 3.82
C ALA A 280 -7.51 23.43 3.25
N MET A 281 -7.48 23.99 2.04
CA MET A 281 -6.25 24.39 1.36
C MET A 281 -5.49 25.47 2.14
N ALA A 282 -6.18 26.48 2.67
CA ALA A 282 -5.58 27.46 3.56
C ALA A 282 -5.00 26.83 4.83
N ALA A 283 -5.73 25.89 5.44
CA ALA A 283 -5.25 25.20 6.63
C ALA A 283 -4.04 24.29 6.35
N VAL A 284 -4.02 23.59 5.22
CA VAL A 284 -2.86 22.81 4.75
C VAL A 284 -1.67 23.73 4.51
N TRP A 285 -1.89 24.89 3.90
CA TRP A 285 -0.86 25.90 3.67
C TRP A 285 -0.24 26.42 4.97
N ASP A 286 -1.08 26.78 5.94
CA ASP A 286 -0.62 27.20 7.28
C ASP A 286 0.21 26.12 7.97
N ILE A 287 -0.18 24.84 7.82
CA ILE A 287 0.60 23.71 8.33
C ILE A 287 1.94 23.63 7.61
N PHE A 288 1.99 23.75 6.28
CA PHE A 288 3.24 23.67 5.53
C PHE A 288 4.19 24.83 5.86
N GLU A 289 3.67 26.06 5.95
CA GLU A 289 4.47 27.26 6.26
C GLU A 289 5.04 27.21 7.69
N SER A 290 4.25 26.73 8.65
CA SER A 290 4.65 26.72 10.07
C SER A 290 5.55 25.55 10.48
N ARG A 291 5.88 24.61 9.58
CA ARG A 291 6.56 23.34 9.93
C ARG A 291 7.85 23.14 9.17
N SER A 292 8.95 23.48 9.82
CA SER A 292 10.29 23.20 9.31
C SER A 292 10.63 21.72 9.33
N LEU A 293 10.03 20.88 10.19
CA LEU A 293 10.37 19.45 10.29
C LEU A 293 9.66 18.56 9.26
N LEU A 294 8.75 19.13 8.46
CA LEU A 294 7.95 18.37 7.51
C LEU A 294 8.84 17.75 6.42
N SER A 295 8.84 16.41 6.36
CA SER A 295 9.71 15.61 5.50
C SER A 295 8.95 14.74 4.50
N SER A 296 7.69 14.40 4.81
CA SER A 296 6.84 13.55 3.97
C SER A 296 5.42 14.11 3.88
N ILE A 297 4.93 14.29 2.65
CA ILE A 297 3.60 14.79 2.35
C ILE A 297 2.91 13.79 1.42
N THR A 298 1.71 13.34 1.82
CA THR A 298 0.83 12.55 0.97
C THR A 298 -0.52 13.23 0.90
N ILE A 299 -1.01 13.49 -0.29
CA ILE A 299 -2.34 14.03 -0.57
C ILE A 299 -2.97 13.12 -1.61
N GLU A 300 -4.05 12.43 -1.26
CA GLU A 300 -4.88 11.66 -2.16
C GLU A 300 -6.27 12.29 -2.16
N GLU A 301 -6.78 12.66 -3.33
CA GLU A 301 -8.13 13.17 -3.49
C GLU A 301 -9.12 12.03 -3.75
N GLY A 302 -10.34 12.15 -3.24
CA GLY A 302 -11.39 11.14 -3.45
C GLY A 302 -12.04 11.26 -4.84
N ASP A 303 -12.55 10.13 -5.36
CA ASP A 303 -13.16 10.03 -6.70
C ASP A 303 -14.46 10.85 -6.89
N HIS A 304 -14.98 11.48 -5.83
CA HIS A 304 -16.30 12.09 -5.80
C HIS A 304 -16.33 13.62 -5.92
N SER A 305 -15.21 14.26 -6.30
CA SER A 305 -15.21 15.72 -6.51
C SER A 305 -15.97 16.07 -7.80
N VAL A 306 -17.29 16.20 -7.72
CA VAL A 306 -18.10 16.81 -8.78
C VAL A 306 -17.58 18.22 -8.99
N PHE A 307 -17.09 18.48 -10.21
CA PHE A 307 -16.48 19.73 -10.68
C PHE A 307 -17.08 20.98 -10.03
N ARG A 308 -16.44 21.49 -8.96
CA ARG A 308 -16.72 22.85 -8.50
C ARG A 308 -15.97 23.83 -9.40
N ASN A 309 -16.61 24.97 -9.62
CA ASN A 309 -16.12 26.08 -10.42
C ASN A 309 -14.72 26.52 -9.97
N VAL A 310 -14.00 27.13 -10.93
CA VAL A 310 -12.65 27.74 -10.79
C VAL A 310 -12.43 28.31 -9.39
N LEU A 311 -11.49 27.70 -8.65
CA LEU A 311 -11.12 28.16 -7.31
C LEU A 311 -10.44 29.54 -7.42
N ALA A 312 -10.78 30.42 -6.49
CA ALA A 312 -10.04 31.67 -6.33
C ALA A 312 -8.60 31.36 -5.88
N PRO A 313 -7.60 32.16 -6.30
CA PRO A 313 -6.26 32.01 -5.76
C PRO A 313 -6.31 32.17 -4.23
N PHE A 314 -5.90 31.14 -3.49
CA PHE A 314 -5.95 31.12 -2.04
C PHE A 314 -4.71 31.75 -1.39
N HIS A 315 -3.58 31.80 -2.11
CA HIS A 315 -2.36 32.53 -1.73
C HIS A 315 -1.63 33.13 -2.94
N GLU A 316 -0.91 34.24 -2.73
CA GLU A 316 -0.14 34.92 -3.78
C GLU A 316 1.34 34.48 -3.82
N ASN A 317 1.88 34.04 -2.68
CA ASN A 317 3.32 33.78 -2.54
C ASN A 317 3.63 32.29 -2.69
N PRO A 318 4.70 31.92 -3.44
CA PRO A 318 5.15 30.54 -3.47
C PRO A 318 5.78 30.12 -2.13
N LEU A 319 5.60 28.87 -1.75
CA LEU A 319 6.11 28.27 -0.52
C LEU A 319 7.21 27.26 -0.83
N THR A 320 8.36 27.41 -0.18
CA THR A 320 9.50 26.50 -0.34
C THR A 320 9.61 25.55 0.84
N LEU A 321 9.45 24.25 0.60
CA LEU A 321 9.53 23.21 1.62
C LEU A 321 10.89 22.50 1.57
N ASN A 322 11.86 23.08 2.28
CA ASN A 322 13.27 22.67 2.19
C ASN A 322 13.59 21.29 2.75
N ASN A 323 12.74 20.73 3.61
CA ASN A 323 13.00 19.44 4.28
C ASN A 323 12.15 18.30 3.73
N VAL A 324 11.24 18.57 2.79
CA VAL A 324 10.39 17.55 2.17
C VAL A 324 11.25 16.69 1.24
N THR A 325 11.34 15.41 1.57
CA THR A 325 12.05 14.38 0.82
C THR A 325 11.08 13.47 0.06
N ASN A 326 9.84 13.35 0.53
CA ASN A 326 8.81 12.54 -0.10
C ASN A 326 7.56 13.38 -0.33
N PHE A 327 7.09 13.46 -1.58
CA PHE A 327 5.87 14.15 -1.95
C PHE A 327 5.02 13.26 -2.85
N PHE A 328 3.86 12.86 -2.35
CA PHE A 328 2.90 12.05 -3.07
C PHE A 328 1.61 12.84 -3.24
N LEU A 329 1.26 13.13 -4.47
CA LEU A 329 -0.01 13.70 -4.85
C LEU A 329 -0.75 12.69 -5.71
N ARG A 330 -1.93 12.29 -5.27
CA ARG A 330 -2.84 11.43 -5.99
C ARG A 330 -4.18 12.16 -6.14
N GLY A 331 -4.78 12.14 -7.33
CA GLY A 331 -6.06 12.82 -7.56
C GLY A 331 -6.05 13.67 -8.81
N GLY A 332 -7.00 13.42 -9.69
CA GLY A 332 -7.11 14.08 -11.00
C GLY A 332 -7.67 15.50 -10.96
N SER A 333 -8.10 16.02 -9.81
CA SER A 333 -8.93 17.22 -9.84
C SER A 333 -8.11 18.51 -9.88
N THR A 334 -8.78 19.55 -10.37
CA THR A 334 -8.31 20.93 -10.38
C THR A 334 -8.23 21.54 -8.97
N SER A 335 -8.65 20.86 -7.90
CA SER A 335 -8.74 21.42 -6.55
C SER A 335 -7.36 21.60 -5.89
N VAL A 336 -6.49 20.61 -6.06
CA VAL A 336 -5.12 20.61 -5.52
C VAL A 336 -4.15 21.42 -6.37
N GLN A 337 -4.55 21.73 -7.60
CA GLN A 337 -3.69 22.37 -8.58
C GLN A 337 -3.09 23.70 -8.11
N PRO A 338 -3.86 24.63 -7.50
CA PRO A 338 -3.31 25.86 -6.95
C PRO A 338 -2.21 25.63 -5.91
N LEU A 339 -2.32 24.59 -5.08
CA LEU A 339 -1.28 24.25 -4.09
C LEU A 339 -0.02 23.77 -4.79
N VAL A 340 -0.15 22.83 -5.72
CA VAL A 340 0.97 22.35 -6.54
C VAL A 340 1.65 23.53 -7.23
N ASP A 341 0.88 24.47 -7.77
CA ASP A 341 1.37 25.65 -8.48
C ASP A 341 2.08 26.69 -7.60
N LEU A 342 2.00 26.59 -6.28
CA LEU A 342 2.70 27.49 -5.38
C LEU A 342 3.83 26.80 -4.60
N LEU A 343 3.95 25.48 -4.68
CA LEU A 343 5.00 24.74 -3.99
C LEU A 343 6.33 24.71 -4.76
N THR A 344 7.42 24.79 -3.98
CA THR A 344 8.81 24.56 -4.39
C THR A 344 9.42 23.50 -3.46
N LEU A 345 9.94 22.40 -4.02
CA LEU A 345 10.36 21.20 -3.28
C LEU A 345 11.85 20.85 -3.57
N PRO A 346 12.82 21.67 -3.12
CA PRO A 346 14.19 21.59 -3.62
C PRO A 346 14.96 20.33 -3.25
N ARG A 347 14.52 19.58 -2.23
CA ARG A 347 15.18 18.38 -1.70
C ARG A 347 14.34 17.10 -1.85
N VAL A 348 13.31 17.12 -2.69
CA VAL A 348 12.47 15.94 -2.89
C VAL A 348 13.27 14.83 -3.58
N GLN A 349 13.21 13.64 -3.01
CA GLN A 349 13.88 12.43 -3.52
C GLN A 349 12.88 11.48 -4.15
N SER A 350 11.66 11.38 -3.58
CA SER A 350 10.55 10.61 -4.14
C SER A 350 9.38 11.54 -4.43
N LEU A 351 9.03 11.65 -5.72
CA LEU A 351 7.94 12.48 -6.21
C LEU A 351 6.94 11.63 -6.99
N MET A 352 5.70 11.58 -6.52
CA MET A 352 4.58 11.00 -7.23
C MET A 352 3.54 12.09 -7.51
N LEU A 353 3.18 12.26 -8.78
CA LEU A 353 2.17 13.22 -9.22
C LEU A 353 1.14 12.49 -10.08
N ASP A 354 -0.05 12.29 -9.56
CA ASP A 354 -1.24 11.86 -10.30
C ASP A 354 -2.11 13.10 -10.57
N GLY A 355 -2.61 13.29 -11.79
CA GLY A 355 -3.55 14.37 -12.08
C GLY A 355 -2.96 15.74 -12.37
N ALA A 356 -1.68 15.98 -12.02
CA ALA A 356 -1.08 17.28 -12.19
C ALA A 356 -0.90 17.65 -13.69
N PRO A 357 -1.25 18.88 -14.12
CA PRO A 357 -0.93 19.40 -15.44
C PRO A 357 0.57 19.36 -15.71
N LEU A 358 0.92 19.11 -16.97
CA LEU A 358 2.30 18.94 -17.40
C LEU A 358 3.20 20.13 -17.06
N GLY A 359 2.68 21.36 -17.10
CA GLY A 359 3.43 22.55 -16.72
C GLY A 359 3.90 22.54 -15.26
N SER A 360 3.02 22.12 -14.35
CA SER A 360 3.31 22.03 -12.91
C SER A 360 4.23 20.87 -12.60
N VAL A 361 4.03 19.73 -13.27
CA VAL A 361 4.96 18.60 -13.25
C VAL A 361 6.35 19.07 -13.64
N TYR A 362 6.50 19.69 -14.82
CA TYR A 362 7.77 20.19 -15.33
C TYR A 362 8.43 21.18 -14.36
N ARG A 363 7.67 22.12 -13.80
CA ARG A 363 8.20 23.07 -12.83
C ARG A 363 8.72 22.38 -11.57
N LEU A 364 7.92 21.52 -10.95
CA LEU A 364 8.32 20.82 -9.71
C LEU A 364 9.56 19.96 -9.92
N ILE A 365 9.60 19.16 -11.00
CA ILE A 365 10.77 18.32 -11.28
C ILE A 365 12.01 19.18 -11.60
N SER A 366 11.86 20.32 -12.30
CA SER A 366 12.99 21.22 -12.59
C SER A 366 13.63 21.84 -11.36
N LEU A 367 12.85 21.97 -10.28
CA LEU A 367 13.30 22.53 -9.00
C LEU A 367 13.91 21.48 -8.07
N SER A 368 13.96 20.21 -8.48
CA SER A 368 14.23 19.05 -7.63
C SER A 368 15.45 18.24 -8.12
N PRO A 369 16.69 18.75 -7.97
CA PRO A 369 17.89 18.10 -8.51
C PRO A 369 18.23 16.77 -7.83
N ASP A 370 17.78 16.56 -6.59
CA ASP A 370 18.05 15.37 -5.78
C ASP A 370 17.06 14.21 -6.03
N LEU A 371 16.18 14.35 -7.02
CA LEU A 371 15.13 13.40 -7.32
C LEU A 371 15.70 12.03 -7.71
N ARG A 372 15.25 10.96 -7.03
CA ARG A 372 15.67 9.57 -7.22
C ARG A 372 14.57 8.70 -7.81
N ASP A 373 13.34 8.96 -7.40
CA ASP A 373 12.14 8.24 -7.79
C ASP A 373 11.09 9.23 -8.28
N LEU A 374 10.71 9.12 -9.56
CA LEU A 374 9.69 9.94 -10.19
C LEU A 374 8.57 9.05 -10.73
N THR A 375 7.35 9.27 -10.24
CA THR A 375 6.13 8.65 -10.78
C THR A 375 5.18 9.74 -11.24
N ILE A 376 4.79 9.71 -12.52
CA ILE A 376 3.84 10.65 -13.11
C ILE A 376 2.67 9.86 -13.64
N GLN A 377 1.46 10.25 -13.26
CA GLN A 377 0.23 9.65 -13.74
C GLN A 377 -0.69 10.77 -14.23
N ILE A 378 -1.13 10.68 -15.48
CA ILE A 378 -2.14 11.59 -16.03
C ILE A 378 -3.45 10.79 -16.15
N PRO A 379 -4.60 11.26 -15.64
CA PRO A 379 -5.84 10.52 -15.72
C PRO A 379 -6.30 10.38 -17.17
N ALA A 380 -6.64 9.15 -17.58
CA ALA A 380 -7.02 8.81 -18.95
C ALA A 380 -8.32 9.50 -19.42
N TYR A 381 -9.19 9.89 -18.50
CA TYR A 381 -10.51 10.44 -18.82
C TYR A 381 -10.50 11.94 -19.16
N TYR A 382 -9.36 12.62 -19.01
CA TYR A 382 -9.16 13.96 -19.57
C TYR A 382 -8.72 13.90 -21.04
N ASP A 383 -9.23 12.94 -21.81
CA ASP A 383 -9.33 13.17 -23.25
C ASP A 383 -10.31 14.34 -23.39
N PRO A 384 -9.88 15.53 -23.86
CA PRO A 384 -10.81 16.60 -24.10
C PRO A 384 -11.82 16.08 -25.11
N ALA A 385 -12.99 15.64 -24.62
CA ALA A 385 -14.22 15.85 -25.37
C ALA A 385 -14.07 17.28 -25.91
N PRO A 386 -14.14 17.49 -27.24
CA PRO A 386 -13.67 18.70 -27.88
C PRO A 386 -14.51 19.88 -27.41
N VAL A 387 -14.18 20.40 -26.24
CA VAL A 387 -14.59 21.69 -25.76
C VAL A 387 -13.78 22.60 -26.64
N LEU A 388 -14.44 23.07 -27.71
CA LEU A 388 -13.97 23.91 -28.81
C LEU A 388 -13.40 25.27 -28.37
N VAL A 389 -12.92 25.39 -27.14
CA VAL A 389 -12.15 26.53 -26.69
C VAL A 389 -10.68 26.12 -26.77
N PRO A 390 -10.00 26.39 -27.90
CA PRO A 390 -8.55 26.34 -27.94
C PRO A 390 -8.07 27.37 -26.93
N ILE A 391 -7.81 26.93 -25.70
CA ILE A 391 -7.02 27.72 -24.76
C ILE A 391 -5.67 27.85 -25.46
N PRO A 392 -5.21 29.05 -25.81
CA PRO A 392 -3.90 29.25 -26.39
C PRO A 392 -2.88 28.92 -25.31
N THR A 393 -2.60 27.62 -25.13
CA THR A 393 -1.46 27.18 -24.35
C THR A 393 -0.25 27.68 -25.13
N PRO A 394 0.55 28.61 -24.56
CA PRO A 394 1.78 29.03 -25.20
C PRO A 394 2.57 27.76 -25.55
N THR A 395 3.15 27.74 -26.75
CA THR A 395 4.07 26.69 -27.22
C THR A 395 5.36 26.74 -26.39
N PHE A 396 5.22 26.44 -25.11
CA PHE A 396 6.33 26.22 -24.21
C PHE A 396 6.91 24.89 -24.63
N ILE A 397 8.03 24.93 -25.35
CA ILE A 397 8.88 23.76 -25.62
C ILE A 397 9.88 23.74 -24.46
N PRO A 398 9.68 22.89 -23.45
CA PRO A 398 10.57 22.83 -22.31
C PRO A 398 11.97 22.36 -22.74
N ALA A 399 13.01 22.94 -22.15
CA ALA A 399 14.36 22.40 -22.29
C ALA A 399 14.46 21.06 -21.54
N PRO A 400 15.31 20.10 -21.98
CA PRO A 400 15.58 18.90 -21.20
C PRO A 400 16.13 19.24 -19.81
N ILE A 401 15.58 18.61 -18.78
CA ILE A 401 15.99 18.75 -17.38
C ILE A 401 17.01 17.67 -17.03
N PHE A 402 18.11 18.07 -16.42
CA PHE A 402 19.15 17.17 -15.95
C PHE A 402 18.87 16.64 -14.54
N PHE A 403 18.76 15.32 -14.41
CA PHE A 403 18.56 14.61 -13.16
C PHE A 403 19.73 13.68 -12.86
N PRO A 404 20.77 14.15 -12.15
CA PRO A 404 21.96 13.35 -11.88
C PRO A 404 21.68 12.14 -10.98
N SER A 405 20.64 12.22 -10.14
CA SER A 405 20.33 11.22 -9.11
C SER A 405 19.13 10.33 -9.45
N LEU A 406 18.45 10.55 -10.57
CA LEU A 406 17.22 9.83 -10.90
C LEU A 406 17.52 8.38 -11.26
N THR A 407 17.02 7.45 -10.45
CA THR A 407 17.24 6.01 -10.61
C THR A 407 15.99 5.27 -11.09
N SER A 408 14.80 5.80 -10.81
CA SER A 408 13.52 5.20 -11.21
C SER A 408 12.60 6.26 -11.81
N LEU A 409 12.13 6.01 -13.03
CA LEU A 409 11.14 6.81 -13.73
C LEU A 409 9.96 5.92 -14.12
N LYS A 410 8.76 6.30 -13.65
CA LYS A 410 7.51 5.65 -13.98
C LYS A 410 6.54 6.68 -14.56
N THR A 411 5.98 6.42 -15.73
CA THR A 411 4.93 7.26 -16.31
C THR A 411 3.71 6.41 -16.63
N LEU A 412 2.53 6.88 -16.24
CA LEU A 412 1.24 6.32 -16.57
C LEU A 412 0.43 7.37 -17.34
N ASN A 413 0.09 7.07 -18.60
CA ASN A 413 -0.58 7.95 -19.56
C ASN A 413 0.18 9.24 -19.94
N ALA A 414 1.46 9.36 -19.56
CA ALA A 414 2.28 10.53 -19.82
C ALA A 414 3.67 10.20 -20.42
N PRO A 415 3.77 9.28 -21.41
CA PRO A 415 5.08 8.81 -21.86
C PRO A 415 5.92 9.92 -22.51
N THR A 416 5.30 11.00 -23.02
CA THR A 416 6.01 12.14 -23.62
C THR A 416 6.86 12.93 -22.63
N VAL A 417 6.62 12.83 -21.31
CA VAL A 417 7.45 13.51 -20.30
C VAL A 417 8.92 13.08 -20.41
N VAL A 418 9.16 11.85 -20.86
CA VAL A 418 10.48 11.26 -21.07
C VAL A 418 11.35 12.10 -22.03
N GLU A 419 10.74 12.82 -22.98
CA GLU A 419 11.45 13.71 -23.90
C GLU A 419 12.23 14.81 -23.18
N TYR A 420 11.77 15.21 -21.98
CA TYR A 420 12.36 16.27 -21.17
C TYR A 420 13.29 15.78 -20.08
N VAL A 421 13.56 14.48 -19.97
CA VAL A 421 14.37 13.90 -18.89
C VAL A 421 15.78 13.53 -19.37
N HIS A 422 16.82 14.10 -18.77
CA HIS A 422 18.21 13.65 -18.91
C HIS A 422 18.66 13.00 -17.60
N ALA A 423 18.67 11.67 -17.55
CA ALA A 423 18.91 10.90 -16.33
C ALA A 423 19.98 9.81 -16.53
N PRO A 424 21.28 10.13 -16.40
CA PRO A 424 22.36 9.20 -16.70
C PRO A 424 22.50 8.05 -15.68
N GLN A 425 21.83 8.14 -14.53
CA GLN A 425 21.83 7.08 -13.49
C GLN A 425 20.53 6.27 -13.49
N LEU A 426 19.69 6.41 -14.52
CA LEU A 426 18.38 5.74 -14.58
C LEU A 426 18.57 4.22 -14.70
N LYS A 427 17.99 3.48 -13.76
CA LYS A 427 18.04 2.01 -13.69
C LYS A 427 16.71 1.35 -14.01
N THR A 428 15.61 2.04 -13.68
CA THR A 428 14.25 1.54 -13.87
C THR A 428 13.46 2.52 -14.71
N LEU A 429 12.93 2.05 -15.84
CA LEU A 429 12.04 2.80 -16.71
C LEU A 429 10.75 2.01 -16.93
N ILE A 430 9.63 2.57 -16.48
CA ILE A 430 8.30 1.98 -16.67
C ILE A 430 7.43 3.00 -17.39
N LEU A 431 7.05 2.69 -18.63
CA LEU A 431 6.19 3.52 -19.45
C LEU A 431 4.90 2.77 -19.73
N ASN A 432 3.81 3.27 -19.18
CA ASN A 432 2.49 2.68 -19.32
C ASN A 432 1.53 3.69 -19.92
N HIS A 433 0.80 3.29 -20.94
CA HIS A 433 -0.34 4.04 -21.48
C HIS A 433 -1.60 3.18 -21.32
N SER A 434 -2.38 3.42 -20.28
CA SER A 434 -3.58 2.64 -19.98
C SER A 434 -4.81 3.02 -20.81
N PHE A 435 -4.67 3.91 -21.80
CA PHE A 435 -5.78 4.25 -22.69
C PHE A 435 -6.15 3.07 -23.59
N ASP A 436 -7.33 3.13 -24.22
CA ASP A 436 -7.87 2.13 -25.16
C ASP A 436 -6.72 1.38 -25.88
N PRO A 437 -6.63 0.04 -25.76
CA PRO A 437 -5.61 -0.75 -26.46
C PRO A 437 -5.54 -0.47 -27.96
N SER A 438 -6.59 0.09 -28.56
CA SER A 438 -6.64 0.50 -29.96
C SER A 438 -5.88 1.80 -30.27
N ALA A 439 -5.66 2.66 -29.29
CA ALA A 439 -5.12 4.00 -29.44
C ALA A 439 -3.71 4.11 -28.84
N ARG A 440 -2.74 3.52 -29.55
CA ARG A 440 -1.33 3.65 -29.18
C ARG A 440 -0.83 5.09 -29.31
N THR A 441 0.09 5.47 -28.44
CA THR A 441 0.78 6.76 -28.53
C THR A 441 1.68 6.80 -29.78
N ARG A 442 1.23 7.47 -30.84
CA ARG A 442 2.03 7.70 -32.05
C ARG A 442 3.26 8.56 -31.75
N GLY A 443 4.35 8.31 -32.46
CA GLY A 443 5.61 9.06 -32.28
C GLY A 443 6.39 8.65 -31.03
N SER A 444 6.08 7.48 -30.46
CA SER A 444 6.82 6.95 -29.31
C SER A 444 8.31 6.76 -29.60
N ASP A 445 8.65 6.45 -30.85
CA ASP A 445 10.02 6.28 -31.31
C ASP A 445 10.91 7.52 -31.09
N VAL A 446 10.36 8.72 -31.29
CA VAL A 446 11.11 9.97 -31.23
C VAL A 446 11.57 10.26 -29.80
N PHE A 447 10.66 10.31 -28.83
CA PHE A 447 11.02 10.65 -27.45
C PHE A 447 11.82 9.54 -26.75
N LEU A 448 11.58 8.28 -27.13
CA LEU A 448 12.33 7.14 -26.61
C LEU A 448 13.80 7.19 -27.07
N ARG A 449 14.06 7.43 -28.36
CA ARG A 449 15.44 7.60 -28.86
C ARG A 449 16.12 8.78 -28.17
N ALA A 450 15.42 9.91 -28.04
CA ALA A 450 15.96 11.11 -27.40
C ALA A 450 16.43 10.84 -25.95
N LEU A 451 15.70 10.04 -25.17
CA LEU A 451 16.12 9.67 -23.81
C LEU A 451 17.45 8.92 -23.79
N VAL A 452 17.57 7.88 -24.63
CA VAL A 452 18.73 6.98 -24.66
C VAL A 452 19.95 7.70 -25.24
N GLU A 453 19.79 8.47 -26.31
CA GLU A 453 20.89 9.26 -26.90
C GLU A 453 21.41 10.31 -25.92
N ARG A 454 20.52 10.96 -25.18
CA ARG A 454 20.87 12.02 -24.23
C ARG A 454 21.47 11.47 -22.94
N SER A 455 20.90 10.40 -22.40
CA SER A 455 21.21 9.95 -21.04
C SER A 455 22.16 8.75 -20.99
N ALA A 456 22.22 7.93 -22.04
CA ALA A 456 22.93 6.65 -22.06
C ALA A 456 22.77 5.83 -20.74
N PRO A 457 21.52 5.60 -20.28
CA PRO A 457 21.28 5.14 -18.92
C PRO A 457 21.65 3.66 -18.73
N PRO A 458 22.20 3.25 -17.57
CA PRO A 458 22.47 1.86 -17.24
C PRO A 458 21.18 1.14 -16.80
N LEU A 459 20.20 1.05 -17.71
CA LEU A 459 18.90 0.45 -17.42
C LEU A 459 19.04 -1.04 -17.09
N THR A 460 18.47 -1.41 -15.95
CA THR A 460 18.35 -2.81 -15.48
C THR A 460 16.92 -3.32 -15.61
N VAL A 461 15.93 -2.44 -15.53
CA VAL A 461 14.50 -2.76 -15.64
C VAL A 461 13.87 -1.86 -16.69
N LEU A 462 13.23 -2.47 -17.69
CA LEU A 462 12.48 -1.79 -18.73
C LEU A 462 11.09 -2.41 -18.86
N GLN A 463 10.06 -1.60 -18.66
CA GLN A 463 8.68 -2.00 -18.89
C GLN A 463 8.00 -1.02 -19.85
N LEU A 464 7.45 -1.55 -20.94
CA LEU A 464 6.72 -0.81 -21.96
C LEU A 464 5.31 -1.40 -22.08
N HIS A 465 4.29 -0.56 -21.95
CA HIS A 465 2.90 -0.97 -22.05
C HIS A 465 2.13 -0.02 -22.96
N ASN A 466 1.52 -0.58 -24.01
CA ASN A 466 0.65 0.10 -24.97
C ASN A 466 1.30 1.27 -25.72
N LEU A 467 2.53 1.07 -26.20
CA LEU A 467 3.29 2.06 -26.96
C LEU A 467 3.45 1.65 -28.43
N ASP A 468 3.41 2.62 -29.33
CA ASP A 468 3.64 2.42 -30.78
C ASP A 468 5.15 2.40 -31.08
N VAL A 469 5.83 1.36 -30.59
CA VAL A 469 7.28 1.20 -30.79
C VAL A 469 7.53 0.07 -31.78
N GLY A 470 7.98 0.43 -32.99
CA GLY A 470 8.31 -0.54 -34.02
C GLY A 470 9.60 -1.31 -33.75
N ASP A 471 9.78 -2.43 -34.46
CA ASP A 471 10.89 -3.37 -34.29
C ASP A 471 12.28 -2.74 -34.40
N GLU A 472 12.44 -1.77 -35.32
CA GLU A 472 13.73 -1.10 -35.55
C GLU A 472 14.18 -0.29 -34.33
N VAL A 473 13.23 0.38 -33.66
CA VAL A 473 13.50 1.18 -32.47
C VAL A 473 13.87 0.27 -31.31
N MET A 474 13.13 -0.82 -31.13
CA MET A 474 13.42 -1.81 -30.09
C MET A 474 14.79 -2.46 -30.27
N ARG A 475 15.13 -2.83 -31.51
CA ARG A 475 16.47 -3.36 -31.82
C ARG A 475 17.56 -2.35 -31.49
N TRP A 476 17.40 -1.11 -31.93
CA TRP A 476 18.35 -0.02 -31.64
C TRP A 476 18.52 0.21 -30.13
N TRP A 477 17.44 0.05 -29.35
CA TRP A 477 17.45 0.17 -27.89
C TRP A 477 18.25 -0.97 -27.25
N PHE A 478 17.99 -2.21 -27.66
CA PHE A 478 18.67 -3.38 -27.09
C PHE A 478 20.17 -3.42 -27.38
N GLU A 479 20.61 -2.80 -28.48
CA GLU A 479 22.04 -2.59 -28.77
C GLU A 479 22.72 -1.66 -27.77
N ARG A 480 21.95 -0.73 -27.16
CA ARG A 480 22.46 0.33 -26.27
C ARG A 480 22.18 0.07 -24.79
N LEU A 481 21.44 -0.97 -24.46
CA LEU A 481 21.07 -1.34 -23.09
C LEU A 481 21.64 -2.72 -22.70
N PRO A 482 22.98 -2.89 -22.69
CA PRO A 482 23.60 -4.20 -22.41
C PRO A 482 23.38 -4.68 -20.97
N ASP A 483 23.06 -3.76 -20.04
CA ASP A 483 22.88 -4.04 -18.62
C ASP A 483 21.45 -4.49 -18.26
N LEU A 484 20.54 -4.58 -19.24
CA LEU A 484 19.14 -4.89 -18.97
C LEU A 484 18.97 -6.32 -18.43
N GLU A 485 18.35 -6.42 -17.25
CA GLU A 485 18.09 -7.69 -16.56
C GLU A 485 16.61 -8.10 -16.67
N ASP A 486 15.70 -7.13 -16.58
CA ASP A 486 14.25 -7.35 -16.58
C ASP A 486 13.60 -6.56 -17.73
N LEU A 487 12.98 -7.28 -18.67
CA LEU A 487 12.28 -6.71 -19.83
C LEU A 487 10.80 -7.10 -19.81
N PHE A 488 9.89 -6.13 -19.85
CA PHE A 488 8.47 -6.41 -20.01
C PHE A 488 7.89 -5.55 -21.12
N ILE A 489 7.29 -6.17 -22.14
CA ILE A 489 6.70 -5.46 -23.28
C ILE A 489 5.29 -5.99 -23.48
N SER A 490 4.32 -5.08 -23.44
CA SER A 490 2.92 -5.46 -23.53
C SER A 490 2.11 -4.49 -24.38
N PHE A 491 1.18 -5.01 -25.19
CA PHE A 491 0.33 -4.22 -26.08
C PHE A 491 1.10 -3.30 -27.05
N CYS A 492 2.35 -3.63 -27.39
CA CYS A 492 3.19 -2.84 -28.28
C CYS A 492 3.15 -3.36 -29.73
N ALA A 493 3.51 -2.47 -30.67
CA ALA A 493 3.60 -2.74 -32.11
C ALA A 493 4.84 -3.56 -32.53
N ILE A 494 5.24 -4.54 -31.71
CA ILE A 494 6.41 -5.38 -31.98
C ILE A 494 6.03 -6.71 -32.64
N SER A 495 6.97 -7.26 -33.40
CA SER A 495 6.83 -8.55 -34.10
C SER A 495 7.89 -9.57 -33.70
N ASP A 496 7.77 -10.77 -34.27
CA ASP A 496 8.79 -11.82 -34.22
C ASP A 496 10.19 -11.34 -34.67
N SER A 497 10.29 -10.25 -35.43
CA SER A 497 11.55 -9.60 -35.79
C SER A 497 12.38 -9.17 -34.57
N VAL A 498 11.72 -8.73 -33.50
CA VAL A 498 12.36 -8.38 -32.22
C VAL A 498 12.84 -9.64 -31.49
N LEU A 499 12.01 -10.68 -31.44
CA LEU A 499 12.38 -11.97 -30.84
C LEU A 499 13.54 -12.63 -31.59
N SER A 500 13.53 -12.58 -32.91
CA SER A 500 14.60 -13.07 -33.80
C SER A 500 15.90 -12.29 -33.60
N ALA A 501 15.83 -10.97 -33.44
CA ALA A 501 17.00 -10.15 -33.11
C ALA A 501 17.60 -10.53 -31.75
N LEU A 502 16.76 -10.75 -30.73
CA LEU A 502 17.20 -11.22 -29.40
C LEU A 502 17.76 -12.66 -29.41
N ALA A 503 17.35 -13.46 -30.38
CA ALA A 503 17.76 -14.85 -30.59
C ALA A 503 19.06 -14.98 -31.42
N SER A 504 19.40 -13.96 -32.20
CA SER A 504 20.52 -13.98 -33.13
C SER A 504 21.86 -14.22 -32.40
N PRO A 505 22.68 -15.19 -32.88
CA PRO A 505 24.02 -15.39 -32.33
C PRO A 505 24.93 -14.23 -32.69
N PRO A 506 26.02 -13.99 -31.93
CA PRO A 506 27.03 -13.02 -32.32
C PRO A 506 27.61 -13.39 -33.70
N LEU A 507 27.77 -12.39 -34.57
CA LEU A 507 28.28 -12.57 -35.93
C LEU A 507 29.74 -13.11 -35.88
N PRO A 508 30.04 -14.23 -36.57
CA PRO A 508 31.40 -14.78 -36.56
C PRO A 508 32.37 -13.80 -37.23
N GLY A 509 33.37 -13.34 -36.47
CA GLY A 509 34.44 -12.45 -36.96
C GLY A 509 34.36 -11.00 -36.50
N GLN A 510 33.27 -10.57 -35.84
CA GLN A 510 33.30 -9.36 -35.02
C GLN A 510 33.79 -9.75 -33.64
N ASN A 511 34.88 -9.13 -33.19
CA ASN A 511 35.61 -9.48 -31.96
C ASN A 511 34.84 -9.10 -30.67
N THR A 512 33.53 -8.95 -30.78
CA THR A 512 32.64 -8.51 -29.73
C THR A 512 31.52 -9.54 -29.61
N ASP A 513 31.44 -10.16 -28.43
CA ASP A 513 30.31 -10.98 -27.99
C ASP A 513 29.05 -10.10 -27.81
N HIS A 514 28.68 -9.33 -28.83
CA HIS A 514 27.54 -8.40 -28.81
C HIS A 514 26.24 -9.16 -29.07
N ARG A 515 25.93 -10.06 -28.15
CA ARG A 515 24.56 -10.56 -28.00
C ARG A 515 23.70 -9.41 -27.48
N LEU A 516 22.52 -9.22 -28.05
CA LEU A 516 21.54 -8.29 -27.50
C LEU A 516 21.08 -8.78 -26.11
N LEU A 517 21.11 -7.88 -25.14
CA LEU A 517 20.69 -8.13 -23.74
C LEU A 517 21.38 -9.37 -23.14
N PRO A 518 22.72 -9.34 -22.97
CA PRO A 518 23.46 -10.48 -22.43
C PRO A 518 23.12 -10.78 -20.96
N ARG A 519 22.60 -9.79 -20.21
CA ARG A 519 22.25 -9.91 -18.79
C ARG A 519 20.79 -10.21 -18.51
N LEU A 520 19.98 -10.47 -19.54
CA LEU A 520 18.55 -10.70 -19.39
C LEU A 520 18.25 -11.92 -18.48
N LYS A 521 17.65 -11.65 -17.32
CA LYS A 521 17.22 -12.63 -16.31
C LYS A 521 15.71 -12.82 -16.29
N ARG A 522 14.93 -11.79 -16.63
CA ARG A 522 13.47 -11.85 -16.68
C ARG A 522 12.93 -11.22 -17.94
N PHE A 523 11.95 -11.86 -18.56
CA PHE A 523 11.27 -11.29 -19.72
C PHE A 523 9.75 -11.52 -19.68
N GLY A 524 8.96 -10.62 -20.25
CA GLY A 524 7.53 -10.80 -20.45
C GLY A 524 7.10 -10.16 -21.76
N PHE A 525 6.37 -10.91 -22.58
CA PHE A 525 5.77 -10.43 -23.82
C PHE A 525 4.28 -10.71 -23.79
N GLN A 526 3.47 -9.66 -23.66
CA GLN A 526 2.02 -9.80 -23.49
C GLN A 526 1.20 -9.05 -24.53
N GLU A 527 0.31 -9.77 -25.23
CA GLU A 527 -0.68 -9.21 -26.15
C GLU A 527 -0.06 -8.22 -27.16
N ASN A 528 1.11 -8.54 -27.70
CA ASN A 528 1.77 -7.75 -28.75
C ASN A 528 1.28 -8.21 -30.14
N ASP A 529 1.05 -7.27 -31.06
CA ASP A 529 0.30 -7.52 -32.32
C ASP A 529 0.82 -8.66 -33.18
N HIS A 530 2.15 -8.76 -33.27
CA HIS A 530 2.80 -9.60 -34.27
C HIS A 530 3.81 -10.55 -33.64
N VAL A 531 3.75 -10.73 -32.32
CA VAL A 531 4.49 -11.76 -31.61
C VAL A 531 3.70 -13.05 -31.70
N THR A 532 4.29 -14.06 -32.35
CA THR A 532 3.65 -15.35 -32.56
C THR A 532 4.24 -16.44 -31.66
N PRO A 533 3.50 -17.53 -31.42
CA PRO A 533 4.04 -18.70 -30.72
C PRO A 533 5.32 -19.25 -31.36
N ARG A 534 5.42 -19.19 -32.69
CA ARG A 534 6.61 -19.63 -33.42
C ARG A 534 7.82 -18.75 -33.09
N GLY A 535 7.67 -17.43 -33.10
CA GLY A 535 8.74 -16.51 -32.70
C GLY A 535 9.19 -16.74 -31.26
N ALA A 536 8.25 -17.03 -30.34
CA ALA A 536 8.55 -17.38 -28.96
C ALA A 536 9.36 -18.68 -28.84
N ILE A 537 9.00 -19.73 -29.59
CA ILE A 537 9.74 -21.00 -29.64
C ILE A 537 11.16 -20.78 -30.16
N GLU A 538 11.32 -20.03 -31.24
CA GLU A 538 12.63 -19.72 -31.83
C GLU A 538 13.52 -18.93 -30.84
N PHE A 539 12.94 -17.96 -30.13
CA PHE A 539 13.62 -17.23 -29.06
C PHE A 539 14.07 -18.15 -27.92
N LEU A 540 13.17 -18.98 -27.38
CA LEU A 540 13.48 -19.90 -26.29
C LEU A 540 14.55 -20.92 -26.68
N ALA A 541 14.43 -21.52 -27.87
CA ALA A 541 15.38 -22.48 -28.41
C ALA A 541 16.79 -21.91 -28.53
N SER A 542 16.91 -20.66 -29.00
CA SER A 542 18.20 -19.97 -29.14
C SER A 542 18.94 -19.77 -27.81
N ARG A 543 18.19 -19.74 -26.70
CA ARG A 543 18.74 -19.42 -25.38
C ARG A 543 18.89 -20.64 -24.46
N ALA A 544 18.04 -21.66 -24.62
CA ALA A 544 18.06 -22.90 -23.84
C ALA A 544 19.41 -23.64 -23.87
N SER A 545 20.14 -23.57 -24.99
CA SER A 545 21.42 -24.27 -25.16
C SER A 545 22.60 -23.69 -24.37
N ARG A 546 22.47 -22.50 -23.76
CA ARG A 546 23.62 -21.73 -23.24
C ARG A 546 23.42 -21.09 -21.87
N TRP A 547 22.28 -21.27 -21.21
CA TRP A 547 22.05 -20.64 -19.91
C TRP A 547 22.66 -21.44 -18.75
N PRO A 548 23.48 -20.81 -17.88
CA PRO A 548 23.83 -21.41 -16.61
C PRO A 548 22.58 -21.52 -15.75
N MET A 549 22.35 -22.69 -15.15
CA MET A 549 21.20 -22.91 -14.28
C MET A 549 21.30 -22.07 -13.00
N PRO A 550 20.21 -21.38 -12.56
CA PRO A 550 18.88 -21.37 -13.17
C PRO A 550 18.78 -20.41 -14.37
N GLY A 551 18.16 -20.89 -15.47
CA GLY A 551 17.81 -20.04 -16.61
C GLY A 551 16.86 -18.88 -16.25
N PRO A 552 16.71 -17.87 -17.11
CA PRO A 552 15.82 -16.76 -16.87
C PRO A 552 14.37 -17.20 -16.79
N LYS A 553 13.61 -16.41 -16.03
CA LYS A 553 12.17 -16.58 -15.85
C LYS A 553 11.45 -15.70 -16.84
N GLY A 554 10.36 -16.16 -17.43
CA GLY A 554 9.58 -15.26 -18.27
C GLY A 554 8.20 -15.77 -18.58
N GLU A 555 7.46 -14.95 -19.31
CA GLU A 555 6.12 -15.29 -19.75
C GLU A 555 5.80 -14.75 -21.14
N PHE A 556 5.02 -15.52 -21.89
CA PHE A 556 4.38 -15.16 -23.14
C PHE A 556 2.86 -15.21 -22.94
N ASP A 557 2.20 -14.12 -23.36
CA ASP A 557 0.76 -14.01 -23.46
C ASP A 557 0.45 -13.49 -24.86
N PHE A 558 -0.29 -14.26 -25.66
CA PHE A 558 -0.56 -13.92 -27.06
C PHE A 558 -1.91 -13.23 -27.21
N VAL A 559 -2.06 -12.40 -28.25
CA VAL A 559 -3.37 -11.84 -28.64
C VAL A 559 -4.30 -13.00 -28.97
N LEU A 560 -5.60 -12.87 -28.69
CA LEU A 560 -6.60 -13.93 -28.92
C LEU A 560 -6.65 -14.43 -30.38
N THR A 561 -6.24 -13.60 -31.34
CA THR A 561 -6.12 -13.98 -32.76
C THR A 561 -4.93 -14.89 -33.06
N HIS A 562 -3.97 -14.99 -32.13
CA HIS A 562 -2.71 -15.73 -32.24
C HIS A 562 -2.59 -16.79 -31.13
N LEU A 563 -3.70 -17.38 -30.72
CA LEU A 563 -3.66 -18.48 -29.74
C LEU A 563 -2.73 -19.60 -30.25
N PRO A 564 -1.80 -20.08 -29.41
CA PRO A 564 -0.90 -21.16 -29.78
C PRO A 564 -1.69 -22.42 -30.10
N ARG A 565 -1.30 -23.09 -31.19
CA ARG A 565 -1.74 -24.47 -31.44
C ARG A 565 -1.25 -25.36 -30.30
N GLN A 566 -1.91 -26.49 -30.09
CA GLN A 566 -1.54 -27.43 -29.02
C GLN A 566 -0.05 -27.84 -29.11
N GLU A 567 0.45 -28.08 -30.32
CA GLU A 567 1.87 -28.42 -30.56
C GLU A 567 2.82 -27.28 -30.19
N GLU A 568 2.45 -26.04 -30.49
CA GLU A 568 3.26 -24.85 -30.18
C GLU A 568 3.26 -24.58 -28.67
N ALA A 569 2.11 -24.69 -28.02
CA ALA A 569 1.99 -24.58 -26.57
C ALA A 569 2.82 -25.65 -25.86
N ALA A 570 2.75 -26.90 -26.32
CA ALA A 570 3.57 -28.00 -25.81
C ALA A 570 5.07 -27.73 -26.03
N ALA A 571 5.45 -27.18 -27.18
CA ALA A 571 6.83 -26.80 -27.46
C ALA A 571 7.32 -25.69 -26.51
N ILE A 572 6.53 -24.65 -26.26
CA ILE A 572 6.88 -23.58 -25.29
C ILE A 572 7.02 -24.16 -23.88
N LEU A 573 6.05 -24.98 -23.44
CA LEU A 573 6.08 -25.63 -22.12
C LEU A 573 7.26 -26.59 -21.93
N SER A 574 7.78 -27.16 -23.01
CA SER A 574 8.96 -28.03 -22.96
C SER A 574 10.24 -27.29 -22.54
N PHE A 575 10.32 -25.98 -22.76
CA PHE A 575 11.44 -25.15 -22.29
C PHE A 575 11.31 -24.73 -20.84
N GLY A 576 10.09 -24.75 -20.28
CA GLY A 576 9.78 -24.29 -18.93
C GLY A 576 8.40 -23.64 -18.86
N ASP A 577 8.13 -23.03 -17.71
CA ASP A 577 6.82 -22.51 -17.36
C ASP A 577 6.55 -21.10 -17.94
N PHE A 578 6.73 -20.97 -19.26
CA PHE A 578 6.79 -19.69 -19.98
C PHE A 578 5.46 -19.21 -20.57
N LEU A 579 4.36 -19.96 -20.46
CA LEU A 579 3.04 -19.47 -20.86
C LEU A 579 2.36 -18.73 -19.70
N SER A 580 1.63 -17.66 -20.00
CA SER A 580 0.80 -16.97 -18.99
C SER A 580 -0.26 -17.90 -18.39
N MET A 581 -0.74 -17.57 -17.18
CA MET A 581 -1.76 -18.38 -16.51
C MET A 581 -3.03 -18.53 -17.36
N ARG A 582 -3.44 -17.45 -18.04
CA ARG A 582 -4.61 -17.43 -18.95
C ARG A 582 -4.46 -18.48 -20.06
N HIS A 583 -3.31 -18.54 -20.71
CA HIS A 583 -3.06 -19.48 -21.80
C HIS A 583 -2.91 -20.92 -21.32
N ARG A 584 -2.37 -21.14 -20.12
CA ARG A 584 -2.33 -22.49 -19.53
C ARG A 584 -3.72 -23.04 -19.28
N VAL A 585 -4.61 -22.23 -18.73
CA VAL A 585 -6.00 -22.63 -18.48
C VAL A 585 -6.68 -23.02 -19.80
N LEU A 586 -6.54 -22.19 -20.85
CA LEU A 586 -7.09 -22.50 -22.18
C LEU A 586 -6.48 -23.76 -22.79
N TYR A 587 -5.17 -23.95 -22.67
CA TYR A 587 -4.50 -25.16 -23.12
C TYR A 587 -5.04 -26.41 -22.41
N HIS A 588 -5.13 -26.40 -21.08
CA HIS A 588 -5.63 -27.55 -20.31
C HIS A 588 -7.10 -27.86 -20.58
N MET A 589 -7.93 -26.83 -20.83
CA MET A 589 -9.34 -27.03 -21.21
C MET A 589 -9.47 -27.74 -22.57
N ASN A 590 -8.60 -27.42 -23.54
CA ASN A 590 -8.65 -28.03 -24.88
C ASN A 590 -8.07 -29.45 -24.94
N VAL A 591 -7.17 -29.82 -24.02
CA VAL A 591 -6.60 -31.18 -23.95
C VAL A 591 -7.53 -32.17 -23.24
N GLY A 592 -8.49 -31.67 -22.46
CA GLY A 592 -9.47 -32.47 -21.72
C GLY A 592 -10.77 -32.78 -22.48
N LEU A 593 -10.90 -32.30 -23.71
CA LEU A 593 -11.99 -32.58 -24.67
C LEU A 593 -11.45 -33.47 -25.79
#